data_AF-A0A3L7AJD0-F1
#
_entry.id   AF-A0A3L7AJD0-F1
#
_cell.length_a   1.000
_cell.length_b   1.000
_cell.length_c   1.000
_cell.angle_alpha   90.00
_cell.angle_beta   90.00
_cell.angle_gamma   90.00
#
_symmetry.space_group_name_H-M   'P 1'
#
loop_
_entity.id
_entity.type
_entity.pdbx_description
1 polymer ?
#
loop_
_entity_poly.entity_id
_entity_poly.type
_entity_poly.pdbx_seq_one_letter_code
_entity_poly.pdbx_strand_id
1 'polypeptide(L)'
;MAPRAQWKGVLRIGAFTCPVALFTAVSTSERIAFHTLNRATGHRVKREFVDSVTGKPVPAEDQVKGYETADGRTVTLEPEEVAAAVPESDKTLDVTGFLPCDQIDEIYLDRSYYLAPADAGAETAFVALREGLRKAKAAALAHAVLFRRFRVILVRPQDEGLVATLLNFDYEVRSARAAFADVPQVKTKGEMLDLARHIIDTKRGTFDPAGFEDRYEAALAELVKAKQAGKPLKPARKAAGGKVIDLMDALRRSAGTAGGTPSAKAPKKAPARSAKAKGAKEAPAKAPAAKSRRKAG
;
A
#
# COMPACT_ATOMS: atom_id res chain seq x y z
N MET A 1 11.32 1.43 -24.43
CA MET A 1 10.54 2.57 -24.96
C MET A 1 10.78 3.75 -24.04
N ALA A 2 11.14 4.94 -24.55
CA ALA A 2 11.35 6.10 -23.69
C ALA A 2 10.06 6.39 -22.89
N PRO A 3 10.15 6.70 -21.58
CA PRO A 3 8.97 6.92 -20.76
C PRO A 3 8.13 8.06 -21.33
N ARG A 4 6.84 7.80 -21.56
CA ARG A 4 5.90 8.81 -22.05
C ARG A 4 5.59 9.80 -20.93
N ALA A 5 5.75 11.09 -21.18
CA ALA A 5 5.34 12.14 -20.25
C ALA A 5 3.82 12.03 -19.99
N GLN A 6 3.44 12.02 -18.72
CA GLN A 6 2.03 12.03 -18.31
C GLN A 6 1.42 13.43 -18.32
N TRP A 7 2.27 14.44 -18.14
CA TRP A 7 1.87 15.85 -18.14
C TRP A 7 3.04 16.71 -18.63
N LYS A 8 2.72 17.84 -19.27
CA LYS A 8 3.67 18.89 -19.66
C LYS A 8 3.06 20.23 -19.30
N GLY A 9 3.89 21.12 -18.77
CA GLY A 9 3.47 22.46 -18.37
C GLY A 9 4.67 23.31 -17.97
N VAL A 10 4.42 24.33 -17.16
CA VAL A 10 5.45 25.29 -16.75
C VAL A 10 5.55 25.29 -15.23
N LEU A 11 6.76 25.12 -14.71
CA LEU A 11 7.07 25.38 -13.32
C LEU A 11 7.33 26.88 -13.14
N ARG A 12 6.59 27.53 -12.25
CA ARG A 12 6.66 28.97 -11.99
C ARG A 12 7.14 29.26 -10.57
N ILE A 13 8.08 30.18 -10.43
CA ILE A 13 8.55 30.72 -9.15
C ILE A 13 8.56 32.26 -9.28
N GLY A 14 7.46 32.91 -8.88
CA GLY A 14 7.28 34.34 -9.14
C GLY A 14 7.38 34.65 -10.63
N ALA A 15 8.39 35.44 -11.03
CA ALA A 15 8.64 35.78 -12.44
C ALA A 15 9.46 34.73 -13.20
N PHE A 16 10.11 33.79 -12.50
CA PHE A 16 10.89 32.72 -13.13
C PHE A 16 9.96 31.63 -13.64
N THR A 17 10.16 31.19 -14.89
CA THR A 17 9.40 30.12 -15.52
C THR A 17 10.33 29.08 -16.15
N CYS A 18 9.97 27.80 -16.01
CA CYS A 18 10.72 26.68 -16.55
C CYS A 18 9.75 25.63 -17.13
N PRO A 19 9.71 25.44 -18.46
CA PRO A 19 8.94 24.36 -19.06
C PRO A 19 9.41 22.98 -18.59
N VAL A 20 8.50 22.18 -18.05
CA VAL A 20 8.80 20.86 -17.47
C VAL A 20 7.83 19.78 -17.94
N ALA A 21 8.32 18.55 -17.96
CA ALA A 21 7.56 17.35 -18.23
C ALA A 21 7.58 16.41 -17.02
N LEU A 22 6.43 15.82 -16.71
CA LEU A 22 6.20 14.92 -15.58
C LEU A 22 6.15 13.47 -16.06
N PHE A 23 6.95 12.60 -15.45
CA PHE A 23 7.06 11.17 -15.76
C PHE A 23 6.80 10.34 -14.49
N THR A 24 6.14 9.20 -14.63
CA THR A 24 5.88 8.31 -13.49
C THR A 24 7.18 7.75 -12.93
N ALA A 25 7.45 7.95 -11.63
CA ALA A 25 8.62 7.34 -10.99
C ALA A 25 8.33 5.91 -10.50
N VAL A 26 7.12 5.67 -10.00
CA VAL A 26 6.68 4.35 -9.50
C VAL A 26 5.64 3.78 -10.46
N SER A 27 6.04 2.81 -11.28
CA SER A 27 5.15 2.13 -12.24
C SER A 27 4.80 0.73 -11.75
N THR A 28 3.57 0.30 -12.03
CA THR A 28 3.11 -1.09 -11.86
C THR A 28 3.03 -1.84 -13.18
N SER A 29 3.56 -1.29 -14.27
CA SER A 29 3.43 -1.85 -15.63
C SER A 29 4.11 -3.20 -15.82
N GLU A 30 5.18 -3.47 -15.07
CA GLU A 30 5.93 -4.72 -15.12
C GLU A 30 5.26 -5.87 -14.35
N ARG A 31 4.20 -5.58 -13.58
CA ARG A 31 3.45 -6.60 -12.83
C ARG A 31 2.61 -7.45 -13.77
N ILE A 32 2.48 -8.74 -13.46
CA ILE A 32 1.63 -9.65 -14.23
C ILE A 32 0.17 -9.24 -14.09
N ALA A 33 -0.43 -8.75 -15.19
CA ALA A 33 -1.83 -8.39 -15.26
C ALA A 33 -2.68 -9.55 -15.80
N PHE A 34 -3.69 -9.96 -15.03
CA PHE A 34 -4.64 -10.98 -15.47
C PHE A 34 -5.82 -10.38 -16.21
N HIS A 35 -6.33 -11.15 -17.16
CA HIS A 35 -7.62 -10.88 -17.77
C HIS A 35 -8.62 -11.93 -17.33
N THR A 36 -9.85 -11.50 -17.08
CA THR A 36 -10.94 -12.42 -16.79
C THR A 36 -11.37 -13.12 -18.07
N LEU A 37 -11.27 -14.45 -18.08
CA LEU A 37 -11.67 -15.29 -19.20
C LEU A 37 -12.91 -16.12 -18.82
N ASN A 38 -13.78 -16.36 -19.79
CA ASN A 38 -14.82 -17.36 -19.67
C ASN A 38 -14.15 -18.75 -19.64
N ARG A 39 -14.38 -19.52 -18.56
CA ARG A 39 -13.76 -20.83 -18.36
C ARG A 39 -14.06 -21.83 -19.48
N ALA A 40 -15.26 -21.79 -20.05
CA ALA A 40 -15.69 -22.75 -21.06
C ALA A 40 -15.13 -22.42 -22.45
N THR A 41 -15.07 -21.13 -22.83
CA THR A 41 -14.67 -20.70 -24.17
C THR A 41 -13.24 -20.18 -24.26
N GLY A 42 -12.63 -19.81 -23.12
CA GLY A 42 -11.33 -19.13 -23.08
C GLY A 42 -11.36 -17.66 -23.52
N HIS A 43 -12.53 -17.13 -23.90
CA HIS A 43 -12.65 -15.75 -24.40
C HIS A 43 -12.61 -14.73 -23.25
N ARG A 44 -12.10 -13.53 -23.53
CA ARG A 44 -12.12 -12.40 -22.57
C ARG A 44 -13.55 -11.97 -22.25
N VAL A 45 -13.81 -11.73 -20.97
CA VAL A 45 -15.09 -11.20 -20.49
C VAL A 45 -15.09 -9.68 -20.56
N LYS A 46 -16.22 -9.09 -20.96
CA LYS A 46 -16.47 -7.65 -20.92
C LYS A 46 -17.37 -7.33 -19.72
N ARG A 47 -17.20 -6.13 -19.14
CA ARG A 47 -18.07 -5.59 -18.08
C ARG A 47 -19.10 -4.67 -18.71
N GLU A 48 -20.33 -4.74 -18.23
CA GLU A 48 -21.45 -3.90 -18.63
C GLU A 48 -22.14 -3.38 -17.37
N PHE A 49 -22.56 -2.11 -17.39
CA PHE A 49 -23.37 -1.54 -16.31
C PHE A 49 -24.84 -1.84 -16.59
N VAL A 50 -25.53 -2.37 -15.58
CA VAL A 50 -26.93 -2.80 -15.67
C VAL A 50 -27.69 -2.08 -14.57
N ASP A 51 -28.86 -1.52 -14.92
CA ASP A 51 -29.73 -0.83 -13.98
C ASP A 51 -30.26 -1.83 -12.94
N SER A 52 -30.14 -1.46 -11.66
CA SER A 52 -30.38 -2.36 -10.53
C SER A 52 -31.87 -2.74 -10.36
N VAL A 53 -32.79 -1.94 -10.89
CA VAL A 53 -34.24 -2.16 -10.73
C VAL A 53 -34.82 -2.86 -11.96
N THR A 54 -34.47 -2.39 -13.15
CA THR A 54 -34.99 -2.90 -14.42
C THR A 54 -34.22 -4.11 -14.95
N GLY A 55 -32.98 -4.31 -14.50
CA GLY A 55 -32.11 -5.40 -14.96
C GLY A 55 -31.63 -5.23 -16.41
N LYS A 56 -31.78 -4.04 -17.00
CA LYS A 56 -31.37 -3.75 -18.37
C LYS A 56 -30.00 -3.08 -18.42
N PRO A 57 -29.18 -3.34 -19.44
CA PRO A 57 -27.95 -2.58 -19.68
C PRO A 57 -28.23 -1.08 -19.81
N VAL A 58 -27.33 -0.27 -19.27
CA VAL A 58 -27.37 1.18 -19.36
C VAL A 58 -26.20 1.65 -20.22
N PRO A 59 -26.44 2.31 -21.37
CA PRO A 59 -25.36 2.84 -22.21
C PRO A 59 -24.63 3.99 -21.49
N ALA A 60 -23.42 4.32 -21.95
CA ALA A 60 -22.56 5.27 -21.24
C ALA A 60 -23.12 6.70 -21.20
N GLU A 61 -23.84 7.10 -22.25
CA GLU A 61 -24.54 8.38 -22.34
C GLU A 61 -25.66 8.55 -21.29
N ASP A 62 -26.27 7.45 -20.84
CA ASP A 62 -27.33 7.46 -19.84
C ASP A 62 -26.79 7.24 -18.40
N GLN A 63 -25.46 7.17 -18.23
CA GLN A 63 -24.81 6.95 -16.94
C GLN A 63 -24.40 8.27 -16.29
N VAL A 64 -25.13 8.65 -15.24
CA VAL A 64 -24.86 9.84 -14.40
C VAL A 64 -24.27 9.45 -13.05
N LYS A 65 -23.69 10.42 -12.32
CA LYS A 65 -23.16 10.18 -10.97
C LYS A 65 -24.20 10.51 -9.92
N GLY A 66 -24.41 9.62 -8.95
CA GLY A 66 -25.20 9.90 -7.76
C GLY A 66 -24.30 10.21 -6.56
N TYR A 67 -24.67 11.22 -5.77
CA TYR A 67 -24.09 11.49 -4.45
C TYR A 67 -25.17 11.36 -3.37
N GLU A 68 -24.94 10.48 -2.40
CA GLU A 68 -25.85 10.32 -1.27
C GLU A 68 -25.50 11.32 -0.17
N THR A 69 -26.46 12.18 0.16
CA THR A 69 -26.34 13.14 1.27
C THR A 69 -26.55 12.45 2.61
N ALA A 70 -26.10 13.08 3.69
CA ALA A 70 -26.27 12.55 5.05
C ALA A 70 -27.74 12.28 5.43
N ASP A 71 -28.69 12.97 4.79
CA ASP A 71 -30.13 12.81 5.01
C ASP A 71 -30.75 11.68 4.16
N GLY A 72 -29.94 10.90 3.44
CA GLY A 72 -30.38 9.79 2.57
C GLY A 72 -30.96 10.22 1.22
N ARG A 73 -30.89 11.52 0.86
CA ARG A 73 -31.29 12.00 -0.47
C ARG A 73 -30.15 11.81 -1.46
N THR A 74 -30.43 11.24 -2.63
CA THR A 74 -29.47 11.13 -3.73
C THR A 74 -29.57 12.37 -4.63
N VAL A 75 -28.45 13.06 -4.79
CA VAL A 75 -28.29 14.15 -5.77
C VAL A 75 -27.65 13.58 -7.02
N THR A 76 -28.30 13.77 -8.16
CA THR A 76 -27.73 13.43 -9.46
C THR A 76 -26.79 14.54 -9.90
N LEU A 77 -25.65 14.16 -10.44
CA LEU A 77 -24.62 15.05 -10.95
C LEU A 77 -24.31 14.65 -12.38
N GLU A 78 -24.62 15.55 -13.32
CA GLU A 78 -24.32 15.36 -14.72
C GLU A 78 -22.80 15.44 -14.96
N PRO A 79 -22.24 14.68 -15.92
CA PRO A 79 -20.82 14.74 -16.26
C PRO A 79 -20.32 16.16 -16.54
N GLU A 80 -21.14 16.99 -17.20
CA GLU A 80 -20.83 18.37 -17.57
C GLU A 80 -20.81 19.29 -16.34
N GLU A 81 -21.75 19.11 -15.40
CA GLU A 81 -21.78 19.88 -14.14
C GLU A 81 -20.54 19.59 -13.31
N VAL A 82 -20.15 18.31 -13.20
CA VAL A 82 -18.93 17.90 -12.52
C VAL A 82 -17.70 18.47 -13.24
N ALA A 83 -17.68 18.45 -14.57
CA ALA A 83 -16.58 19.01 -15.34
C ALA A 83 -16.43 20.52 -15.15
N ALA A 84 -17.55 21.26 -15.11
CA ALA A 84 -17.57 22.71 -14.89
C ALA A 84 -17.18 23.09 -13.45
N ALA A 85 -17.49 22.25 -12.47
CA ALA A 85 -17.10 22.47 -11.07
C ALA A 85 -15.63 22.15 -10.78
N VAL A 86 -14.99 21.31 -11.61
CA VAL A 86 -13.58 20.96 -11.45
C VAL A 86 -12.69 22.14 -11.86
N PRO A 87 -11.67 22.50 -11.05
CA PRO A 87 -10.74 23.55 -11.41
C PRO A 87 -10.09 23.30 -12.78
N GLU A 88 -10.09 24.32 -13.63
CA GLU A 88 -9.37 24.25 -14.91
C GLU A 88 -7.87 24.17 -14.67
N SER A 89 -7.19 23.34 -15.47
CA SER A 89 -5.73 23.25 -15.45
C SER A 89 -5.14 24.33 -16.33
N ASP A 90 -4.52 25.33 -15.71
CA ASP A 90 -3.68 26.33 -16.39
C ASP A 90 -2.33 25.77 -16.87
N LYS A 91 -2.06 24.48 -16.60
CA LYS A 91 -0.79 23.78 -16.87
C LYS A 91 0.40 24.44 -16.19
N THR A 92 0.18 25.04 -15.02
CA THR A 92 1.23 25.62 -14.18
C THR A 92 1.45 24.75 -12.95
N LEU A 93 2.72 24.54 -12.61
CA LEU A 93 3.15 24.10 -11.30
C LEU A 93 3.69 25.34 -10.59
N ASP A 94 2.86 25.93 -9.75
CA ASP A 94 3.16 27.22 -9.12
C ASP A 94 3.81 27.00 -7.76
N VAL A 95 5.02 27.51 -7.59
CA VAL A 95 5.79 27.36 -6.35
C VAL A 95 5.39 28.46 -5.38
N THR A 96 4.87 28.06 -4.23
CA THR A 96 4.40 28.96 -3.18
C THR A 96 5.45 29.21 -2.10
N GLY A 97 6.46 28.35 -1.99
CA GLY A 97 7.49 28.50 -0.97
C GLY A 97 8.56 27.41 -1.03
N PHE A 98 9.52 27.53 -0.13
CA PHE A 98 10.62 26.58 0.02
C PHE A 98 10.74 26.18 1.49
N LEU A 99 11.13 24.93 1.72
CA LEU A 99 11.32 24.37 3.06
C LEU A 99 12.53 23.42 3.07
N PRO A 100 13.17 23.19 4.23
CA PRO A 100 14.20 22.15 4.38
C PRO A 100 13.66 20.76 4.00
N CYS A 101 14.49 19.92 3.36
CA CYS A 101 14.05 18.60 2.88
C CYS A 101 13.56 17.65 3.99
N ASP A 102 13.91 17.89 5.25
CA ASP A 102 13.58 17.06 6.42
C ASP A 102 12.37 17.59 7.22
N GLN A 103 11.76 18.70 6.81
CA GLN A 103 10.63 19.29 7.55
C GLN A 103 9.29 18.58 7.29
N ILE A 104 9.18 17.77 6.23
CA ILE A 104 7.93 17.07 5.88
C ILE A 104 7.94 15.67 6.46
N ASP A 105 6.88 15.36 7.21
CA ASP A 105 6.59 14.01 7.66
C ASP A 105 6.25 13.12 6.44
N GLU A 106 6.91 11.96 6.36
CA GLU A 106 6.76 10.98 5.28
C GLU A 106 5.32 10.51 5.11
N ILE A 107 4.47 10.59 6.15
CA ILE A 107 3.05 10.21 6.06
C ILE A 107 2.24 11.07 5.06
N TYR A 108 2.69 12.29 4.79
CA TYR A 108 2.05 13.17 3.82
C TYR A 108 2.50 12.87 2.38
N LEU A 109 3.52 12.03 2.16
CA LEU A 109 3.98 11.69 0.81
C LEU A 109 3.08 10.62 0.18
N ASP A 110 2.54 10.91 -1.01
CA ASP A 110 1.79 9.95 -1.83
C ASP A 110 2.66 9.43 -2.99
N ARG A 111 2.39 9.89 -4.20
CA ARG A 111 3.01 9.36 -5.41
C ARG A 111 4.13 10.27 -5.91
N SER A 112 5.29 9.67 -6.15
CA SER A 112 6.43 10.34 -6.75
C SER A 112 6.42 10.27 -8.28
N TYR A 113 6.90 11.34 -8.87
CA TYR A 113 7.08 11.57 -10.29
C TYR A 113 8.46 12.18 -10.52
N TYR A 114 9.06 11.87 -11.67
CA TYR A 114 10.22 12.58 -12.15
C TYR A 114 9.80 13.82 -12.94
N LEU A 115 10.49 14.92 -12.69
CA LEU A 115 10.41 16.15 -13.46
C LEU A 115 11.70 16.29 -14.27
N ALA A 116 11.55 16.61 -15.55
CA ALA A 116 12.64 16.91 -16.46
C ALA A 116 12.28 18.12 -17.35
N PRO A 117 13.26 18.77 -18.01
CA PRO A 117 12.98 19.82 -19.00
C PRO A 117 11.99 19.34 -20.06
N ALA A 118 11.02 20.18 -20.43
CA ALA A 118 10.03 19.81 -21.46
C ALA A 118 10.62 19.79 -22.88
N ASP A 119 11.66 20.61 -23.11
CA ASP A 119 12.36 20.84 -24.37
C ASP A 119 13.79 21.35 -24.11
N ALA A 120 14.60 21.45 -25.17
CA ALA A 120 15.99 21.88 -25.10
C ALA A 120 16.16 23.34 -24.64
N GLY A 121 15.15 24.19 -24.81
CA GLY A 121 15.20 25.59 -24.37
C GLY A 121 15.08 25.74 -22.85
N ALA A 122 14.53 24.74 -22.17
CA ALA A 122 14.30 24.76 -20.73
C ALA A 122 15.49 24.23 -19.90
N GLU A 123 16.51 23.62 -20.52
CA GLU A 123 17.61 22.94 -19.82
C GLU A 123 18.37 23.84 -18.85
N THR A 124 18.81 25.02 -19.31
CA THR A 124 19.57 25.96 -18.48
C THR A 124 18.78 26.41 -17.25
N ALA A 125 17.50 26.76 -17.44
CA ALA A 125 16.62 27.17 -16.35
C ALA A 125 16.38 26.02 -15.37
N PHE A 126 16.16 24.80 -15.88
CA PHE A 126 15.94 23.61 -15.07
C PHE A 126 17.17 23.26 -14.22
N VAL A 127 18.37 23.27 -14.81
CA VAL A 127 19.62 22.99 -14.11
C VAL A 127 19.88 24.05 -13.04
N ALA A 128 19.65 25.34 -13.34
CA ALA A 128 19.79 26.41 -12.36
C ALA A 128 18.86 26.21 -11.15
N LEU A 129 17.59 25.85 -11.39
CA LEU A 129 16.65 25.53 -10.33
C LEU A 129 17.11 24.32 -9.50
N ARG A 130 17.47 23.21 -10.17
CA ARG A 130 17.94 21.98 -9.53
C ARG A 130 19.15 22.25 -8.63
N GLU A 131 20.16 22.95 -9.14
CA GLU A 131 21.36 23.27 -8.38
C GLU A 131 21.10 24.29 -7.27
N GLY A 132 20.19 25.24 -7.48
CA GLY A 132 19.74 26.16 -6.44
C GLY A 132 19.12 25.43 -5.25
N LEU A 133 18.16 24.53 -5.51
CA LEU A 133 17.55 23.68 -4.48
C LEU A 133 18.58 22.79 -3.79
N ARG A 134 19.50 22.17 -4.55
CA ARG A 134 20.54 21.28 -4.01
C ARG A 134 21.47 22.01 -3.06
N LYS A 135 21.98 23.18 -3.47
CA LYS A 135 22.87 24.00 -2.64
C LYS A 135 22.18 24.52 -1.39
N ALA A 136 20.90 24.91 -1.51
CA ALA A 136 20.10 25.36 -0.38
C ALA A 136 19.61 24.23 0.54
N LYS A 137 19.79 22.95 0.15
CA LYS A 137 19.20 21.78 0.83
C LYS A 137 17.69 21.95 1.07
N ALA A 138 17.02 22.53 0.08
CA ALA A 138 15.62 22.90 0.15
C ALA A 138 14.79 22.10 -0.86
N ALA A 139 13.52 21.95 -0.53
CA ALA A 139 12.47 21.49 -1.42
C ALA A 139 11.48 22.64 -1.67
N ALA A 140 10.93 22.71 -2.87
CA ALA A 140 9.90 23.67 -3.22
C ALA A 140 8.52 23.07 -2.94
N LEU A 141 7.66 23.83 -2.25
CA LEU A 141 6.25 23.53 -2.13
C LEU A 141 5.51 24.22 -3.28
N ALA A 142 4.70 23.44 -3.99
CA ALA A 142 3.97 23.92 -5.13
C ALA A 142 2.54 23.37 -5.17
N HIS A 143 1.73 23.96 -6.04
CA HIS A 143 0.41 23.47 -6.34
C HIS A 143 0.17 23.47 -7.85
N ALA A 144 -0.64 22.51 -8.31
CA ALA A 144 -1.01 22.39 -9.69
C ALA A 144 -2.35 21.65 -9.80
N VAL A 145 -3.09 21.90 -10.87
CA VAL A 145 -4.20 21.03 -11.25
C VAL A 145 -3.65 19.89 -12.10
N LEU A 146 -3.49 18.72 -11.49
CA LEU A 146 -3.03 17.50 -12.16
C LEU A 146 -4.15 16.47 -12.20
N PHE A 147 -4.35 15.87 -13.38
CA PHE A 147 -5.33 14.80 -13.58
C PHE A 147 -6.75 15.18 -13.11
N ARG A 148 -7.17 16.42 -13.41
CA ARG A 148 -8.48 17.01 -13.01
C ARG A 148 -8.65 17.19 -11.49
N ARG A 149 -7.55 17.28 -10.73
CA ARG A 149 -7.60 17.55 -9.29
C ARG A 149 -6.56 18.59 -8.91
N PHE A 150 -6.93 19.48 -8.01
CA PHE A 150 -5.97 20.32 -7.32
C PHE A 150 -5.04 19.44 -6.48
N ARG A 151 -3.73 19.64 -6.61
CA ARG A 151 -2.70 18.88 -5.91
C ARG A 151 -1.70 19.84 -5.28
N VAL A 152 -1.29 19.51 -4.06
CA VAL A 152 -0.08 20.06 -3.46
C VAL A 152 1.07 19.11 -3.78
N ILE A 153 2.23 19.66 -4.12
CA ILE A 153 3.37 18.94 -4.68
C ILE A 153 4.64 19.42 -3.99
N LEU A 154 5.44 18.47 -3.52
CA LEU A 154 6.80 18.71 -3.06
C LEU A 154 7.79 18.43 -4.18
N VAL A 155 8.57 19.43 -4.58
CA VAL A 155 9.60 19.31 -5.61
C VAL A 155 10.98 19.36 -4.97
N ARG A 156 11.77 18.30 -5.14
CA ARG A 156 13.12 18.18 -4.55
C ARG A 156 14.17 17.78 -5.59
N PRO A 157 15.43 18.23 -5.44
CA PRO A 157 16.53 17.79 -6.28
C PRO A 157 16.84 16.32 -6.03
N GLN A 158 17.04 15.56 -7.11
CA GLN A 158 17.40 14.14 -7.05
C GLN A 158 18.24 13.82 -8.28
N ASP A 159 19.49 13.40 -8.06
CA ASP A 159 20.44 13.04 -9.11
C ASP A 159 20.55 14.14 -10.19
N GLU A 160 20.29 13.81 -11.46
CA GLU A 160 20.31 14.76 -12.57
C GLU A 160 18.95 15.47 -12.80
N GLY A 161 17.92 15.14 -12.03
CA GLY A 161 16.57 15.64 -12.22
C GLY A 161 15.98 16.31 -10.99
N LEU A 162 14.65 16.42 -11.02
CA LEU A 162 13.82 16.79 -9.89
C LEU A 162 12.83 15.65 -9.63
N VAL A 163 12.48 15.42 -8.37
CA VAL A 163 11.37 14.54 -7.99
C VAL A 163 10.23 15.41 -7.49
N ALA A 164 9.06 15.27 -8.13
CA ALA A 164 7.79 15.84 -7.68
C ALA A 164 7.00 14.76 -6.95
N THR A 165 6.76 14.94 -5.66
CA THR A 165 5.95 14.04 -4.85
C THR A 165 4.62 14.71 -4.53
N LEU A 166 3.51 14.07 -4.89
CA LEU A 166 2.19 14.55 -4.49
C LEU A 166 2.06 14.43 -2.97
N LEU A 167 1.40 15.41 -2.36
CA LEU A 167 1.12 15.41 -0.93
C LEU A 167 -0.35 15.07 -0.67
N ASN A 168 -0.57 14.27 0.37
CA ASN A 168 -1.89 14.04 0.97
C ASN A 168 -2.36 15.32 1.67
N PHE A 169 -3.65 15.61 1.62
CA PHE A 169 -4.23 16.65 2.46
C PHE A 169 -4.39 16.17 3.90
N ASP A 170 -4.45 17.12 4.83
CA ASP A 170 -4.59 16.82 6.26
C ASP A 170 -5.82 15.96 6.57
N TYR A 171 -6.96 16.22 5.91
CA TYR A 171 -8.18 15.43 6.08
C TYR A 171 -8.07 13.99 5.56
N GLU A 172 -7.06 13.67 4.74
CA GLU A 172 -6.79 12.32 4.22
C GLU A 172 -5.86 11.55 5.17
N VAL A 173 -5.07 12.26 5.97
CA VAL A 173 -4.11 11.67 6.92
C VAL A 173 -4.82 11.36 8.23
N ARG A 174 -4.79 10.10 8.65
CA ARG A 174 -5.37 9.68 9.92
C ARG A 174 -4.56 10.23 11.09
N SER A 175 -5.25 10.67 12.14
CA SER A 175 -4.60 11.19 13.35
C SER A 175 -3.74 10.12 14.05
N ALA A 176 -2.44 10.40 14.17
CA ALA A 176 -1.51 9.59 14.97
C ALA A 176 -1.97 9.46 16.43
N ARG A 177 -2.51 10.54 17.02
CA ARG A 177 -3.03 10.52 18.41
C ARG A 177 -4.15 9.50 18.57
N ALA A 178 -5.08 9.43 17.62
CA ALA A 178 -6.15 8.44 17.65
C ALA A 178 -5.62 7.03 17.38
N ALA A 179 -4.71 6.88 16.42
CA ALA A 179 -4.11 5.59 16.07
C ALA A 179 -3.27 4.98 17.21
N PHE A 180 -2.66 5.81 18.05
CA PHE A 180 -1.79 5.39 19.15
C PHE A 180 -2.42 5.57 20.54
N ALA A 181 -3.74 5.82 20.62
CA ALA A 181 -4.42 6.09 21.89
C ALA A 181 -4.26 4.94 22.91
N ASP A 182 -4.27 3.70 22.44
CA ASP A 182 -4.18 2.50 23.28
C ASP A 182 -2.74 1.99 23.46
N VAL A 183 -1.74 2.68 22.92
CA VAL A 183 -0.33 2.28 23.06
C VAL A 183 0.15 2.67 24.47
N PRO A 184 0.47 1.69 25.34
CA PRO A 184 0.82 2.00 26.71
C PRO A 184 2.22 2.64 26.79
N GLN A 185 2.31 3.75 27.54
CA GLN A 185 3.58 4.42 27.81
C GLN A 185 4.34 3.69 28.93
N VAL A 186 4.90 2.52 28.61
CA VAL A 186 5.66 1.70 29.57
C VAL A 186 7.13 2.09 29.54
N LYS A 187 7.72 2.36 30.72
CA LYS A 187 9.17 2.52 30.86
C LYS A 187 9.86 1.15 30.77
N THR A 188 10.65 0.93 29.73
CA THR A 188 11.41 -0.31 29.53
C THR A 188 12.64 -0.36 30.46
N LYS A 189 12.95 -1.54 31.00
CA LYS A 189 14.14 -1.77 31.85
C LYS A 189 15.44 -1.74 31.02
N GLY A 190 16.56 -1.34 31.65
CA GLY A 190 17.87 -1.22 31.01
C GLY A 190 18.32 -2.46 30.25
N GLU A 191 18.28 -3.65 30.85
CA GLU A 191 18.72 -4.90 30.21
C GLU A 191 17.96 -5.20 28.89
N MET A 192 16.67 -4.88 28.83
CA MET A 192 15.85 -5.11 27.65
C MET A 192 16.15 -4.09 26.54
N LEU A 193 16.43 -2.83 26.92
CA LEU A 193 16.89 -1.80 25.98
C LEU A 193 18.28 -2.14 25.41
N ASP A 194 19.20 -2.61 26.25
CA ASP A 194 20.55 -2.99 25.85
C ASP A 194 20.53 -4.17 24.86
N LEU A 195 19.70 -5.18 25.14
CA LEU A 195 19.52 -6.32 24.25
C LEU A 195 18.87 -5.91 22.92
N ALA A 196 17.85 -5.05 22.96
CA ALA A 196 17.24 -4.51 21.75
C ALA A 196 18.25 -3.73 20.90
N ARG A 197 19.07 -2.88 21.53
CA ARG A 197 20.14 -2.14 20.87
C ARG A 197 21.15 -3.08 20.20
N HIS A 198 21.60 -4.11 20.91
CA HIS A 198 22.55 -5.07 20.35
C HIS A 198 21.99 -5.81 19.12
N ILE A 199 20.71 -6.19 19.14
CA ILE A 199 20.05 -6.82 17.98
C ILE A 199 19.98 -5.85 16.80
N ILE A 200 19.58 -4.60 17.04
CA ILE A 200 19.49 -3.56 16.01
C ILE A 200 20.87 -3.35 15.37
N ASP A 201 21.92 -3.21 16.18
CA ASP A 201 23.27 -2.98 15.67
C ASP A 201 23.84 -4.20 14.94
N THR A 202 23.54 -5.41 15.39
CA THR A 202 23.94 -6.66 14.70
C THR A 202 23.20 -6.85 13.36
N LYS A 203 21.99 -6.33 13.23
CA LYS A 203 21.15 -6.44 12.02
C LYS A 203 21.12 -5.16 11.18
N ARG A 204 21.92 -4.15 11.52
CA ARG A 204 22.02 -2.91 10.77
C ARG A 204 22.58 -3.20 9.37
N GLY A 205 21.99 -2.59 8.35
CA GLY A 205 22.39 -2.78 6.96
C GLY A 205 22.17 -1.52 6.12
N THR A 206 22.41 -1.63 4.82
CA THR A 206 22.17 -0.57 3.83
C THR A 206 20.86 -0.80 3.09
N PHE A 207 20.19 0.28 2.68
CA PHE A 207 19.02 0.19 1.83
C PHE A 207 19.43 -0.13 0.39
N ASP A 208 19.11 -1.33 -0.08
CA ASP A 208 19.26 -1.74 -1.47
C ASP A 208 17.94 -2.35 -1.96
N PRO A 209 17.14 -1.60 -2.74
CA PRO A 209 15.86 -2.11 -3.24
C PRO A 209 16.02 -3.22 -4.28
N ALA A 210 17.20 -3.40 -4.90
CA ALA A 210 17.43 -4.50 -5.83
C ALA A 210 17.42 -5.87 -5.14
N GLY A 211 17.65 -5.91 -3.82
CA GLY A 211 17.51 -7.11 -3.00
C GLY A 211 16.07 -7.47 -2.63
N PHE A 212 15.08 -6.63 -2.95
CA PHE A 212 13.69 -6.91 -2.62
C PHE A 212 13.06 -7.87 -3.64
N GLU A 213 12.76 -9.08 -3.18
CA GLU A 213 12.10 -10.09 -4.00
C GLU A 213 10.58 -10.02 -3.82
N ASP A 214 9.85 -9.74 -4.91
CA ASP A 214 8.40 -9.91 -4.95
C ASP A 214 8.07 -11.40 -5.09
N ARG A 215 7.94 -12.08 -3.95
CA ARG A 215 7.62 -13.51 -3.89
C ARG A 215 6.30 -13.86 -4.55
N TYR A 216 5.37 -12.92 -4.65
CA TYR A 216 4.08 -13.14 -5.29
C TYR A 216 4.22 -13.14 -6.82
N GLU A 217 4.84 -12.11 -7.39
CA GLU A 217 5.12 -12.04 -8.84
C GLU A 217 6.02 -13.19 -9.29
N ALA A 218 7.04 -13.55 -8.50
CA ALA A 218 7.91 -14.70 -8.78
C ALA A 218 7.11 -16.02 -8.82
N ALA A 219 6.25 -16.25 -7.82
CA ALA A 219 5.41 -17.45 -7.79
C ALA A 219 4.41 -17.50 -8.96
N LEU A 220 3.85 -16.36 -9.35
CA LEU A 220 2.96 -16.26 -10.50
C LEU A 220 3.68 -16.50 -11.82
N ALA A 221 4.87 -15.94 -12.01
CA ALA A 221 5.68 -16.15 -13.21
C ALA A 221 6.01 -17.64 -13.40
N GLU A 222 6.39 -18.32 -12.32
CA GLU A 222 6.62 -19.77 -12.35
C GLU A 222 5.33 -20.56 -12.62
N LEU A 223 4.19 -20.13 -12.07
CA LEU A 223 2.88 -20.72 -12.40
C LEU A 223 2.54 -20.60 -13.89
N VAL A 224 2.76 -19.43 -14.47
CA VAL A 224 2.51 -19.18 -15.90
C VAL A 224 3.43 -20.06 -16.76
N LYS A 225 4.74 -20.10 -16.47
CA LYS A 225 5.70 -20.95 -17.21
C LYS A 225 5.36 -22.44 -17.10
N ALA A 226 5.04 -22.93 -15.91
CA ALA A 226 4.67 -24.33 -15.71
C ALA A 226 3.41 -24.71 -16.49
N LYS A 227 2.40 -23.82 -16.50
CA LYS A 227 1.17 -24.00 -17.27
C LYS A 227 1.42 -23.96 -18.78
N GLN A 228 2.28 -23.06 -19.28
CA GLN A 228 2.69 -23.03 -20.68
C GLN A 228 3.43 -24.32 -21.10
N ALA A 229 4.24 -24.89 -20.21
CA ALA A 229 4.97 -26.12 -20.44
C ALA A 229 4.16 -27.41 -20.17
N GLY A 230 2.87 -27.30 -19.80
CA GLY A 230 2.01 -28.44 -19.49
C GLY A 230 2.36 -29.21 -18.21
N LYS A 231 3.18 -28.64 -17.31
CA LYS A 231 3.67 -29.31 -16.09
C LYS A 231 2.85 -28.88 -14.86
N PRO A 232 2.61 -29.78 -13.89
CA PRO A 232 1.98 -29.40 -12.62
C PRO A 232 2.94 -28.56 -11.76
N LEU A 233 2.40 -27.56 -11.05
CA LEU A 233 3.19 -26.75 -10.12
C LEU A 233 3.50 -27.54 -8.84
N LYS A 234 4.75 -27.51 -8.37
CA LYS A 234 5.10 -28.04 -7.05
C LYS A 234 4.58 -27.10 -5.96
N PRO A 235 3.98 -27.61 -4.86
CA PRO A 235 3.54 -26.77 -3.75
C PRO A 235 4.71 -26.02 -3.11
N ALA A 236 4.53 -24.74 -2.81
CA ALA A 236 5.51 -23.98 -2.04
C ALA A 236 5.68 -24.59 -0.63
N ARG A 237 6.92 -24.82 -0.22
CA ARG A 237 7.24 -25.36 1.10
C ARG A 237 6.94 -24.31 2.16
N LYS A 238 6.00 -24.58 3.06
CA LYS A 238 5.74 -23.71 4.22
C LYS A 238 6.98 -23.70 5.12
N ALA A 239 7.46 -22.51 5.46
CA ALA A 239 8.46 -22.35 6.51
C ALA A 239 7.87 -22.86 7.85
N ALA A 240 8.63 -23.70 8.56
CA ALA A 240 8.19 -24.21 9.85
C ALA A 240 8.21 -23.06 10.87
N GLY A 241 7.05 -22.72 11.43
CA GLY A 241 6.95 -21.72 12.51
C GLY A 241 7.60 -22.24 13.78
N GLY A 242 8.61 -21.53 14.29
CA GLY A 242 9.21 -21.80 15.59
C GLY A 242 8.29 -21.35 16.73
N LYS A 243 8.08 -22.21 17.74
CA LYS A 243 7.28 -21.91 18.93
C LYS A 243 8.12 -21.07 19.91
N VAL A 244 7.79 -19.78 20.04
CA VAL A 244 8.44 -18.87 20.99
C VAL A 244 7.65 -18.87 22.30
N ILE A 245 8.25 -19.37 23.38
CA ILE A 245 7.60 -19.53 24.70
C ILE A 245 8.07 -18.45 25.71
N ASP A 246 9.21 -17.80 25.46
CA ASP A 246 9.75 -16.73 26.31
C ASP A 246 10.45 -15.66 25.45
N LEU A 247 10.03 -14.40 25.62
CA LEU A 247 10.50 -13.23 24.85
C LEU A 247 11.97 -12.91 25.14
N MET A 248 12.44 -13.03 26.38
CA MET A 248 13.83 -12.72 26.74
C MET A 248 14.77 -13.77 26.16
N ASP A 249 14.40 -15.05 26.23
CA ASP A 249 15.16 -16.12 25.60
C ASP A 249 15.11 -16.03 24.07
N ALA A 250 13.97 -15.61 23.48
CA ALA A 250 13.87 -15.37 22.05
C ALA A 250 14.79 -14.24 21.59
N LEU A 251 14.84 -13.14 22.35
CA LEU A 251 15.72 -12.01 22.07
C LEU A 251 17.20 -12.39 22.24
N ARG A 252 17.57 -13.14 23.29
CA ARG A 252 18.94 -13.64 23.49
C ARG A 252 19.37 -14.61 22.39
N ARG A 253 18.47 -15.49 21.94
CA ARG A 253 18.72 -16.37 20.78
C ARG A 253 18.85 -15.57 19.48
N SER A 254 18.01 -14.56 19.27
CA SER A 254 18.09 -13.68 18.10
C SER A 254 19.35 -12.81 18.09
N ALA A 255 19.87 -12.47 19.27
CA ALA A 255 21.14 -11.77 19.48
C ALA A 255 22.37 -12.69 19.34
N GLY A 256 22.19 -14.00 19.20
CA GLY A 256 23.31 -14.95 19.16
C GLY A 256 24.06 -15.12 20.50
N THR A 257 23.52 -14.58 21.60
CA THR A 257 24.13 -14.62 22.94
C THR A 257 23.66 -15.82 23.78
N ALA A 258 22.88 -16.73 23.19
CA ALA A 258 22.43 -17.95 23.84
C ALA A 258 23.56 -18.98 23.97
N GLY A 259 24.45 -18.75 24.94
CA GLY A 259 25.49 -19.69 25.41
C GLY A 259 25.13 -20.34 26.76
N GLY A 260 23.86 -20.63 27.01
CA GLY A 260 23.38 -21.25 28.25
C GLY A 260 22.48 -22.44 27.96
N THR A 261 22.93 -23.63 28.30
CA THR A 261 22.26 -24.93 28.17
C THR A 261 20.81 -24.87 28.68
N PRO A 262 19.80 -25.43 27.97
CA PRO A 262 18.48 -25.61 28.55
C PRO A 262 18.60 -26.62 29.69
N SER A 263 18.45 -26.15 30.94
CA SER A 263 18.34 -27.04 32.09
C SER A 263 17.02 -27.80 31.96
N ALA A 264 17.10 -28.98 31.36
CA ALA A 264 16.04 -29.97 31.38
C ALA A 264 15.83 -30.41 32.83
N LYS A 265 14.84 -29.82 33.51
CA LYS A 265 14.29 -30.40 34.74
C LYS A 265 13.58 -31.69 34.34
N ALA A 266 14.24 -32.82 34.60
CA ALA A 266 13.69 -34.15 34.50
C ALA A 266 12.41 -34.30 35.36
N PRO A 267 11.38 -35.02 34.89
CA PRO A 267 10.21 -35.29 35.70
C PRO A 267 10.57 -36.33 36.78
N LYS A 268 10.33 -35.98 38.05
CA LYS A 268 10.44 -36.92 39.17
C LYS A 268 9.34 -37.98 39.05
N LYS A 269 9.78 -39.24 39.10
CA LYS A 269 8.99 -40.47 39.18
C LYS A 269 7.92 -40.39 40.29
N ALA A 270 6.71 -40.85 39.96
CA ALA A 270 5.62 -41.11 40.89
C ALA A 270 5.92 -42.30 41.82
N PRO A 271 5.20 -42.43 42.95
CA PRO A 271 4.82 -43.73 43.48
C PRO A 271 3.33 -44.01 43.21
N ALA A 272 3.07 -45.26 42.88
CA ALA A 272 1.77 -45.84 42.61
C ALA A 272 1.10 -46.41 43.87
N ARG A 273 -0.24 -46.33 43.93
CA ARG A 273 -1.25 -47.19 44.59
C ARG A 273 -2.50 -46.33 44.80
N SER A 274 -3.76 -46.76 44.66
CA SER A 274 -4.37 -48.07 44.51
C SER A 274 -5.84 -47.89 44.04
N ALA A 275 -6.42 -48.99 43.57
CA ALA A 275 -7.71 -49.16 42.91
C ALA A 275 -8.99 -48.77 43.68
N LYS A 276 -10.04 -48.40 42.91
CA LYS A 276 -11.43 -48.96 42.90
C LYS A 276 -12.22 -48.25 41.78
N ALA A 277 -12.69 -48.97 40.73
CA ALA A 277 -14.04 -49.56 40.59
C ALA A 277 -15.17 -48.50 40.70
N LYS A 278 -16.18 -48.38 39.84
CA LYS A 278 -16.83 -49.30 38.89
C LYS A 278 -17.85 -48.50 38.03
N GLY A 279 -18.08 -48.95 36.80
CA GLY A 279 -19.39 -48.96 36.10
C GLY A 279 -19.80 -47.71 35.32
N ALA A 280 -19.84 -47.71 33.97
CA ALA A 280 -20.84 -48.33 33.08
C ALA A 280 -22.12 -47.47 32.99
N LYS A 281 -22.76 -47.16 31.86
CA LYS A 281 -22.62 -47.54 30.44
C LYS A 281 -23.61 -46.64 29.65
N GLU A 282 -23.30 -46.37 28.39
CA GLU A 282 -24.23 -46.47 27.24
C GLU A 282 -25.32 -45.38 26.99
N ALA A 283 -24.99 -44.41 26.13
CA ALA A 283 -25.46 -44.24 24.73
C ALA A 283 -27.00 -44.17 24.39
N PRO A 284 -27.40 -43.69 23.18
CA PRO A 284 -28.41 -42.64 22.98
C PRO A 284 -29.64 -43.06 22.11
N ALA A 285 -30.68 -42.21 22.05
CA ALA A 285 -31.80 -42.24 21.08
C ALA A 285 -32.77 -41.07 21.41
N LYS A 286 -33.56 -40.42 20.56
CA LYS A 286 -33.84 -40.39 19.11
C LYS A 286 -34.82 -39.20 18.93
N ALA A 287 -34.80 -38.56 17.75
CA ALA A 287 -35.89 -37.68 17.24
C ALA A 287 -37.20 -38.51 17.02
N PRO A 288 -38.40 -37.99 16.59
CA PRO A 288 -38.62 -36.91 15.60
C PRO A 288 -39.98 -36.11 15.63
N ALA A 289 -40.14 -35.24 14.60
CA ALA A 289 -41.40 -34.79 13.93
C ALA A 289 -42.31 -33.77 14.68
N ALA A 290 -43.10 -32.88 14.08
CA ALA A 290 -43.54 -32.69 12.69
C ALA A 290 -44.23 -31.31 12.45
N LYS A 291 -44.14 -30.82 11.20
CA LYS A 291 -45.19 -30.27 10.31
C LYS A 291 -45.85 -28.87 10.49
N SER A 292 -45.91 -28.20 9.32
CA SER A 292 -47.07 -27.51 8.68
C SER A 292 -47.39 -26.08 9.17
N ARG A 293 -47.64 -25.03 8.34
CA ARG A 293 -48.38 -24.84 7.06
C ARG A 293 -47.92 -23.47 6.48
N ARG A 294 -47.71 -23.28 5.15
CA ARG A 294 -48.62 -22.66 4.14
C ARG A 294 -49.15 -21.26 4.54
N LYS A 295 -49.27 -20.21 3.70
CA LYS A 295 -49.31 -20.05 2.23
C LYS A 295 -49.33 -18.54 1.89
N ALA A 296 -48.84 -18.20 0.69
CA ALA A 296 -49.31 -17.18 -0.28
C ALA A 296 -49.71 -15.75 0.14
N GLY A 297 -49.07 -14.80 -0.55
CA GLY A 297 -49.50 -13.46 -0.92
C GLY A 297 -48.58 -13.00 -2.04
#